data_AF-A0A8F4FS59-F1
#
_entry.id   AF-A0A8F4FS59-F1
#
_cell.length_a   1.000
_cell.length_b   1.000
_cell.length_c   1.000
_cell.angle_alpha   90.00
_cell.angle_beta   90.00
_cell.angle_gamma   90.00
#
_symmetry.space_group_name_H-M   'P 1'
#
loop_
_entity.id
_entity.type
_entity.pdbx_description
1 polymer ?
#
loop_
_entity_poly.entity_id
_entity_poly.type
_entity_poly.pdbx_seq_one_letter_code
_entity_poly.pdbx_strand_id
1 'polypeptide(L)'
;MAHGTVQHLVGVYDADGTLWGELSYFVGARLGRAHCSLCDITHGTLRERPDWRTCRDGLPVPFETYHRNDQPDRVRVLVGGSYPAVAAETDAGWVLLLGSAELEACGSSPEALVAAVEAAVEERSLRWP
;
A
#
# COMPACT_ATOMS: atom_id res chain seq x y z
N MET A 1 20.26 1.99 11.60
CA MET A 1 19.45 2.63 10.55
C MET A 1 19.54 1.73 9.33
N ALA A 2 18.41 1.39 8.70
CA ALA A 2 18.47 0.58 7.49
C ALA A 2 19.05 1.47 6.38
N HIS A 3 20.17 1.06 5.80
CA HIS A 3 20.71 1.70 4.62
C HIS A 3 20.49 0.71 3.48
N GLY A 4 19.72 1.11 2.48
CA GLY A 4 19.45 0.26 1.34
C GLY A 4 18.84 1.04 0.18
N THR A 5 19.06 0.54 -1.02
CA THR A 5 18.45 1.03 -2.25
C THR A 5 17.13 0.31 -2.46
N VAL A 6 16.03 1.05 -2.57
CA VAL A 6 14.71 0.49 -2.85
C VAL A 6 14.71 -0.08 -4.27
N GLN A 7 14.21 -1.30 -4.41
CA GLN A 7 14.12 -2.00 -5.69
C GLN A 7 12.67 -2.24 -6.11
N HIS A 8 11.77 -2.38 -5.14
CA HIS A 8 10.37 -2.70 -5.35
C HIS A 8 9.51 -2.24 -4.17
N LEU A 9 8.26 -1.86 -4.43
CA LEU A 9 7.27 -1.48 -3.42
C LEU A 9 6.10 -2.46 -3.44
N VAL A 10 5.60 -2.81 -2.27
CA VAL A 10 4.44 -3.68 -2.09
C VAL A 10 3.41 -3.00 -1.20
N GLY A 11 2.22 -2.76 -1.73
CA GLY A 11 1.04 -2.39 -0.94
C GLY A 11 0.20 -3.61 -0.61
N VAL A 12 -0.29 -3.71 0.62
CA VAL A 12 -1.18 -4.79 1.05
C VAL A 12 -2.48 -4.20 1.55
N TYR A 13 -3.57 -4.57 0.88
CA TYR A 13 -4.93 -4.19 1.25
C TYR A 13 -5.38 -4.90 2.53
N ASP A 14 -6.26 -4.26 3.30
CA ASP A 14 -7.01 -4.93 4.38
C ASP A 14 -8.25 -5.66 3.83
N ALA A 15 -8.04 -6.52 2.84
CA ALA A 15 -9.07 -7.30 2.17
C ALA A 15 -8.50 -8.63 1.68
N ASP A 16 -9.37 -9.60 1.43
CA ASP A 16 -9.01 -10.90 0.82
C ASP A 16 -9.43 -10.91 -0.66
N GLY A 17 -8.62 -11.51 -1.54
CA GLY A 17 -8.74 -11.35 -3.00
C GLY A 17 -10.04 -11.84 -3.65
N THR A 18 -10.85 -12.64 -2.95
CA THR A 18 -12.18 -13.07 -3.42
C THR A 18 -13.23 -11.96 -3.35
N LEU A 19 -12.95 -10.84 -2.66
CA LEU A 19 -13.91 -9.76 -2.42
C LEU A 19 -13.97 -8.71 -3.56
N TRP A 20 -13.14 -8.85 -4.60
CA TRP A 20 -13.11 -7.89 -5.73
C TRP A 20 -14.13 -8.14 -6.84
N GLY A 21 -14.82 -9.29 -6.83
CA GLY A 21 -15.86 -9.60 -7.82
C GLY A 21 -17.09 -8.69 -7.73
N GLU A 22 -17.32 -8.05 -6.58
CA GLU A 22 -18.46 -7.19 -6.34
C GLU A 22 -18.00 -5.90 -5.66
N LEU A 23 -18.20 -4.80 -6.36
CA LEU A 23 -18.27 -3.47 -5.79
C LEU A 23 -19.17 -3.44 -4.56
N SER A 24 -18.58 -3.60 -3.39
CA SER A 24 -19.22 -3.18 -2.17
C SER A 24 -18.50 -1.94 -1.67
N TYR A 25 -18.80 -0.82 -2.34
CA TYR A 25 -18.64 0.57 -1.89
C TYR A 25 -19.32 0.84 -0.52
N PHE A 26 -19.66 -0.20 0.26
CA PHE A 26 -20.63 -0.17 1.35
C PHE A 26 -20.51 -1.21 2.48
N VAL A 27 -19.43 -1.99 2.62
CA VAL A 27 -19.34 -2.89 3.81
C VAL A 27 -18.92 -2.17 5.10
N GLY A 28 -18.56 -0.88 5.02
CA GLY A 28 -18.23 -0.07 6.19
C GLY A 28 -19.40 0.69 6.84
N ALA A 29 -20.48 1.02 6.11
CA ALA A 29 -21.51 1.88 6.70
C ALA A 29 -22.57 1.12 7.54
N ARG A 30 -22.73 -0.21 7.36
CA ARG A 30 -23.78 -0.97 8.06
C ARG A 30 -23.41 -2.38 8.57
N LEU A 31 -22.20 -2.89 8.32
CA LEU A 31 -21.87 -4.31 8.60
C LEU A 31 -20.54 -4.53 9.35
N GLY A 32 -19.97 -3.49 9.98
CA GLY A 32 -18.86 -3.64 10.92
C GLY A 32 -17.58 -4.29 10.37
N ARG A 33 -17.38 -4.28 9.04
CA ARG A 33 -16.12 -4.74 8.41
C ARG A 33 -15.21 -3.54 8.15
N ALA A 34 -13.93 -3.77 8.39
CA ALA A 34 -12.87 -2.77 8.41
C ALA A 34 -12.80 -1.92 7.14
N HIS A 35 -12.54 -0.62 7.33
CA HIS A 35 -12.30 0.34 6.28
C HIS A 35 -10.86 0.17 5.77
N CYS A 36 -10.68 -0.03 4.46
CA CYS A 36 -9.37 -0.20 3.84
C CYS A 36 -8.95 1.09 3.11
N SER A 37 -8.19 1.96 3.78
CA SER A 37 -7.76 3.25 3.21
C SER A 37 -6.94 3.11 1.93
N LEU A 38 -6.08 2.09 1.82
CA LEU A 38 -5.34 1.82 0.58
C LEU A 38 -6.26 1.43 -0.58
N CYS A 39 -7.39 0.75 -0.30
CA CYS A 39 -8.38 0.42 -1.32
C CYS A 39 -9.03 1.70 -1.89
N ASP A 40 -9.36 2.66 -1.02
CA ASP A 40 -9.93 3.95 -1.45
C ASP A 40 -8.94 4.80 -2.27
N ILE A 41 -7.64 4.68 -1.96
CA ILE A 41 -6.59 5.36 -2.71
C ILE A 41 -6.44 4.74 -4.10
N THR A 42 -6.48 3.41 -4.24
CA THR A 42 -6.11 2.74 -5.50
C THR A 42 -7.29 2.43 -6.42
N HIS A 43 -8.51 2.32 -5.89
CA HIS A 43 -9.70 1.91 -6.65
C HIS A 43 -10.82 2.94 -6.65
N GLY A 44 -11.43 3.09 -7.82
CA GLY A 44 -12.65 3.85 -8.00
C GLY A 44 -13.84 2.91 -7.85
N THR A 45 -14.98 3.33 -8.37
CA THR A 45 -16.20 2.50 -8.30
C THR A 45 -15.93 1.14 -8.95
N LEU A 46 -15.60 1.04 -10.24
CA LEU A 46 -15.58 -0.25 -10.95
C LEU A 46 -14.19 -0.88 -11.19
N ARG A 47 -13.12 -0.12 -10.95
CA ARG A 47 -11.77 -0.45 -11.43
C ARG A 47 -10.72 0.39 -10.71
N GLU A 48 -9.47 0.02 -10.90
CA GLU A 48 -8.31 0.85 -10.54
C GLU A 48 -8.49 2.29 -11.03
N ARG A 49 -8.16 3.26 -10.18
CA ARG A 49 -8.30 4.67 -10.51
C ARG A 49 -7.21 5.10 -11.50
N PRO A 50 -7.56 5.92 -12.52
CA PRO A 50 -6.56 6.45 -13.45
C PRO A 50 -5.49 7.32 -12.79
N ASP A 51 -5.86 8.13 -11.79
CA ASP A 51 -4.94 9.02 -11.07
C ASP A 51 -3.95 8.22 -10.21
N TRP A 52 -4.41 7.15 -9.55
CA TRP A 52 -3.53 6.18 -8.91
C TRP A 52 -2.55 5.56 -9.90
N ARG A 53 -3.03 5.09 -11.05
CA ARG A 53 -2.15 4.53 -12.08
C ARG A 53 -1.07 5.53 -12.52
N THR A 54 -1.45 6.78 -12.77
CA THR A 54 -0.49 7.84 -13.14
C THR A 54 0.55 8.08 -12.04
N CYS A 55 0.13 8.15 -10.78
CA CYS A 55 1.05 8.31 -9.65
C CYS A 55 2.00 7.11 -9.51
N ARG A 56 1.45 5.89 -9.59
CA ARG A 56 2.19 4.64 -9.50
C ARG A 56 3.24 4.52 -10.60
N ASP A 57 2.86 4.81 -11.84
CA ASP A 57 3.74 4.71 -13.01
C ASP A 57 4.84 5.81 -13.00
N GLY A 58 4.71 6.83 -12.15
CA GLY A 58 5.72 7.87 -11.92
C GLY A 58 6.77 7.52 -10.87
N LEU A 59 6.60 6.43 -10.11
CA LEU A 59 7.57 5.98 -9.12
C LEU A 59 8.83 5.41 -9.82
N PRO A 60 10.03 5.55 -9.20
CA PRO A 60 11.28 5.07 -9.79
C PRO A 60 11.42 3.54 -9.78
N VAL A 61 10.52 2.85 -9.07
CA VAL A 61 10.47 1.39 -8.95
C VAL A 61 9.03 0.91 -9.09
N PRO A 62 8.80 -0.36 -9.48
CA PRO A 62 7.44 -0.88 -9.53
C PRO A 62 6.79 -0.88 -8.15
N PHE A 63 5.47 -0.67 -8.14
CA PHE A 63 4.63 -0.79 -6.96
C PHE A 63 3.53 -1.79 -7.26
N GLU A 64 3.62 -2.97 -6.67
CA GLU A 64 2.63 -4.02 -6.77
C GLU A 64 1.70 -4.03 -5.56
N THR A 65 0.45 -4.46 -5.76
CA THR A 65 -0.54 -4.53 -4.68
C THR A 65 -1.09 -5.93 -4.51
N TYR A 66 -1.24 -6.33 -3.26
CA TYR A 66 -1.69 -7.65 -2.85
C TYR A 66 -2.81 -7.54 -1.80
N HIS A 67 -3.59 -8.59 -1.67
CA HIS A 67 -4.49 -8.86 -0.56
C HIS A 67 -3.76 -9.54 0.59
N ARG A 68 -4.38 -9.53 1.77
CA ARG A 68 -3.83 -10.19 2.95
C ARG A 68 -3.52 -11.66 2.70
N ASN A 69 -4.31 -12.34 1.87
CA ASN A 69 -4.21 -13.78 1.63
C ASN A 69 -3.36 -14.16 0.41
N ASP A 70 -2.97 -13.23 -0.46
CA ASP A 70 -2.13 -13.49 -1.64
C ASP A 70 -0.78 -12.76 -1.63
N GLN A 71 -0.50 -11.92 -0.62
CA GLN A 71 0.79 -11.26 -0.43
C GLN A 71 1.96 -12.27 -0.24
N PRO A 72 3.21 -11.87 -0.59
CA PRO A 72 4.40 -12.66 -0.34
C PRO A 72 4.65 -12.94 1.16
N ASP A 73 5.19 -14.12 1.49
CA ASP A 73 5.44 -14.54 2.88
C ASP A 73 6.35 -13.58 3.66
N ARG A 74 7.37 -13.01 3.00
CA ARG A 74 8.27 -12.03 3.63
C ARG A 74 7.53 -10.76 4.05
N VAL A 75 6.59 -10.31 3.22
CA VAL A 75 5.72 -9.15 3.52
C VAL A 75 4.74 -9.51 4.62
N ARG A 76 4.14 -10.70 4.59
CA ARG A 76 3.24 -11.20 5.64
C ARG A 76 3.89 -11.18 7.02
N VAL A 77 5.12 -11.68 7.13
CA VAL A 77 5.88 -11.68 8.39
C VAL A 77 6.19 -10.26 8.85
N LEU A 78 6.60 -9.39 7.92
CA LEU A 78 6.92 -7.98 8.20
C LEU A 78 5.70 -7.18 8.68
N VAL A 79 4.57 -7.34 8.01
CA VAL A 79 3.32 -6.61 8.30
C VAL A 79 2.67 -7.12 9.59
N GLY A 80 2.88 -8.38 9.96
CA GLY A 80 2.49 -8.90 11.27
C GLY A 80 0.98 -8.87 11.55
N GLY A 81 0.15 -8.82 10.51
CA GLY A 81 -1.32 -8.73 10.64
C GLY A 81 -1.87 -7.31 10.72
N SER A 82 -1.03 -6.28 10.67
CA SER A 82 -1.45 -4.87 10.68
C SER A 82 -1.66 -4.34 9.27
N TYR A 83 -2.90 -4.43 8.78
CA TYR A 83 -3.29 -3.95 7.45
C TYR A 83 -4.17 -2.68 7.54
N PRO A 84 -4.25 -1.88 6.46
CA PRO A 84 -3.42 -1.95 5.25
C PRO A 84 -1.97 -1.49 5.52
N ALA A 85 -1.05 -1.82 4.62
CA ALA A 85 0.37 -1.52 4.78
C ALA A 85 1.07 -1.28 3.44
N VAL A 86 2.20 -0.56 3.46
CA VAL A 86 3.14 -0.45 2.34
C VAL A 86 4.53 -0.84 2.82
N ALA A 87 5.20 -1.73 2.09
CA ALA A 87 6.55 -2.19 2.36
C ALA A 87 7.47 -1.93 1.16
N ALA A 88 8.75 -1.71 1.43
CA ALA A 88 9.81 -1.64 0.44
C ALA A 88 10.67 -2.89 0.51
N GLU A 89 10.95 -3.47 -0.65
CA GLU A 89 12.08 -4.36 -0.83
C GLU A 89 13.31 -3.51 -1.19
N THR A 90 14.39 -3.74 -0.46
CA THR A 90 15.68 -3.07 -0.68
C THR A 90 16.77 -4.11 -0.91
N ASP A 91 17.92 -3.67 -1.41
CA ASP A 91 19.14 -4.48 -1.50
C ASP A 91 19.65 -5.03 -0.15
N ALA A 92 19.21 -4.45 0.96
CA ALA A 92 19.54 -4.87 2.32
C ALA A 92 18.41 -5.64 3.03
N GLY A 93 17.26 -5.86 2.37
CA GLY A 93 16.10 -6.55 2.93
C GLY A 93 14.82 -5.74 2.90
N TRP A 94 13.80 -6.23 3.60
CA TRP A 94 12.45 -5.65 3.58
C TRP A 94 12.24 -4.64 4.71
N VAL A 95 11.57 -3.52 4.41
CA VAL A 95 11.27 -2.45 5.36
C VAL A 95 9.80 -2.06 5.25
N LEU A 96 9.07 -2.03 6.38
CA LEU A 96 7.68 -1.55 6.42
C LEU A 96 7.70 -0.04 6.34
N LEU A 97 7.19 0.58 5.27
CA LEU A 97 7.17 2.04 5.12
C LEU A 97 6.00 2.69 5.85
N LEU A 98 4.78 2.29 5.50
CA LEU A 98 3.53 2.90 5.97
C LEU A 98 2.59 1.86 6.58
N GLY A 99 1.92 2.21 7.67
CA GLY A 99 0.84 1.44 8.26
C GLY A 99 -0.54 2.08 8.04
N SER A 100 -1.55 1.54 8.72
CA SER A 100 -2.95 1.97 8.58
C SER A 100 -3.14 3.47 8.84
N ALA A 101 -2.46 4.02 9.85
CA ALA A 101 -2.64 5.42 10.25
C ALA A 101 -2.10 6.39 9.20
N GLU A 102 -0.90 6.12 8.66
CA GLU A 102 -0.33 6.93 7.59
C GLU A 102 -1.17 6.85 6.30
N LEU A 103 -1.71 5.66 5.99
CA LEU A 103 -2.57 5.44 4.84
C LEU A 103 -3.94 6.12 4.99
N GLU A 104 -4.53 6.12 6.18
CA GLU A 104 -5.74 6.89 6.48
C GLU A 104 -5.51 8.41 6.32
N ALA A 105 -4.35 8.91 6.78
CA ALA A 105 -3.99 10.31 6.67
C ALA A 105 -3.83 10.79 5.22
N CYS A 106 -3.61 9.88 4.26
CA CYS A 106 -3.56 10.19 2.84
C CYS A 106 -4.93 10.62 2.27
N GLY A 107 -6.04 10.40 2.99
CA GLY A 107 -7.36 10.95 2.63
C GLY A 107 -7.84 10.54 1.24
N SER A 108 -7.60 9.28 0.85
CA SER A 108 -7.93 8.76 -0.49
C SER A 108 -7.22 9.49 -1.65
N SER A 109 -6.10 10.18 -1.42
CA SER A 109 -5.29 10.80 -2.48
C SER A 109 -4.09 9.93 -2.88
N PRO A 110 -4.00 9.53 -4.16
CA PRO A 110 -2.81 8.90 -4.72
C PRO A 110 -1.53 9.74 -4.59
N GLU A 111 -1.64 11.05 -4.77
CA GLU A 111 -0.52 11.98 -4.65
C GLU A 111 -0.01 12.03 -3.21
N ALA A 112 -0.93 12.05 -2.23
CA ALA A 112 -0.57 11.97 -0.82
C ALA A 112 0.09 10.63 -0.45
N LEU A 113 -0.36 9.52 -1.04
CA LEU A 113 0.29 8.22 -0.87
C LEU A 113 1.73 8.24 -1.40
N VAL A 114 1.97 8.77 -2.60
CA VAL A 114 3.33 8.86 -3.15
C VAL A 114 4.21 9.74 -2.25
N ALA A 115 3.72 10.91 -1.84
CA ALA A 115 4.47 11.80 -0.96
C ALA A 115 4.79 11.13 0.40
N ALA A 116 3.85 10.37 0.97
CA ALA A 116 4.08 9.63 2.21
C ALA A 116 5.13 8.52 2.04
N VAL A 117 5.11 7.80 0.90
CA VAL A 117 6.12 6.79 0.58
C VAL A 117 7.51 7.43 0.44
N GLU A 118 7.62 8.54 -0.28
CA GLU A 118 8.88 9.28 -0.45
C GLU A 118 9.43 9.78 0.89
N ALA A 119 8.57 10.37 1.73
CA ALA A 119 8.96 10.81 3.07
C ALA A 119 9.43 9.62 3.93
N ALA A 120 8.72 8.49 3.91
CA ALA A 120 9.12 7.29 4.65
C ALA A 120 10.45 6.71 4.16
N VAL A 121 10.73 6.77 2.85
CA VAL A 121 12.04 6.38 2.30
C VAL A 121 13.16 7.26 2.86
N GLU A 122 12.96 8.58 2.89
CA GLU A 122 13.93 9.54 3.43
C GLU A 122 14.14 9.36 4.95
N GLU A 123 13.07 9.31 5.74
CA GLU A 123 13.09 9.13 7.20
C GLU A 123 13.83 7.86 7.62
N ARG A 124 13.77 6.82 6.78
CA ARG A 124 14.43 5.54 7.03
C ARG A 124 15.84 5.48 6.50
N SER A 125 16.35 6.57 5.91
CA SER A 125 17.67 6.64 5.30
C SER A 125 17.87 5.62 4.15
N LEU A 126 16.77 5.30 3.46
CA LEU A 126 16.76 4.52 2.22
C LEU A 126 17.02 5.43 1.02
N ARG A 127 17.29 4.84 -0.15
CA ARG A 127 17.51 5.57 -1.40
C ARG A 127 16.68 5.00 -2.53
N TRP A 128 16.26 5.85 -3.46
CA TRP A 128 15.80 5.42 -4.76
C TRP A 128 16.99 4.99 -5.65
N PRO A 129 16.77 4.09 -6.63
CA PRO A 129 17.82 3.64 -7.54
C PRO A 129 18.28 4.72 -8.52
#